data_AF-A0A2I2A9F8-F1
#
_entry.id   AF-A0A2I2A9F8-F1
#
_cell.length_a   1.000
_cell.length_b   1.000
_cell.length_c   1.000
_cell.angle_alpha   90.00
_cell.angle_beta   90.00
_cell.angle_gamma   90.00
#
_symmetry.space_group_name_H-M   'P 1'
#
loop_
_entity.id
_entity.type
_entity.pdbx_description
1 polymer ?
#
loop_
_entity_poly.entity_id
_entity_poly.type
_entity_poly.pdbx_seq_one_letter_code
_entity_poly.pdbx_strand_id
1 'polypeptide(L)'
;MMQADGEKYSLRYGKSQKEIADAYLELVKRGYSGKQALGAMNTELQGSIASGDDFKDVVEVASQTLEGFGMTVDKDGKQLSSTKEMTVQTKKAVNTLAYSADVTSTSFQSLGVGMSYVSSTAHQAKFSLAETASAMGVLSNAGLEADKALVKLAA
;
A
#
# COMPACT_ATOMS: atom_id res chain seq x y z
N MET A 1 13.47 -20.25 3.52
CA MET A 1 12.10 -19.70 3.66
C MET A 1 11.72 -18.95 2.40
N MET A 2 12.42 -17.86 2.04
CA MET A 2 12.14 -17.04 0.84
C MET A 2 12.05 -17.79 -0.50
N GLN A 3 12.85 -18.84 -0.72
CA GLN A 3 12.87 -19.59 -1.99
C GLN A 3 11.61 -20.46 -2.19
N ALA A 4 11.13 -21.12 -1.13
CA ALA A 4 9.93 -21.96 -1.17
C ALA A 4 8.65 -21.11 -1.27
N ASP A 5 8.61 -19.97 -0.58
CA ASP A 5 7.50 -19.03 -0.68
C ASP A 5 7.49 -18.32 -2.04
N GLY A 6 8.67 -17.97 -2.58
CA GLY A 6 8.82 -17.38 -3.91
C GLY A 6 8.33 -18.28 -5.05
N GLU A 7 8.63 -19.57 -5.00
CA GLU A 7 8.15 -20.54 -5.99
C GLU A 7 6.62 -20.69 -5.95
N LYS A 8 6.04 -20.79 -4.76
CA LYS A 8 4.59 -20.86 -4.56
C LYS A 8 3.87 -19.61 -5.09
N TYR A 9 4.39 -18.42 -4.80
CA TYR A 9 3.80 -17.17 -5.27
C TYR A 9 3.96 -17.00 -6.78
N SER A 10 5.10 -17.42 -7.32
CA SER A 10 5.36 -17.36 -8.76
C SER A 10 4.37 -18.23 -9.55
N LEU A 11 4.19 -19.47 -9.11
CA LEU A 11 3.24 -20.41 -9.73
C LEU A 11 1.79 -19.95 -9.60
N ARG A 12 1.42 -19.31 -8.49
CA ARG A 12 0.03 -18.91 -8.21
C ARG A 12 -0.38 -17.61 -8.87
N TYR A 13 0.55 -16.68 -9.05
CA TYR A 13 0.26 -15.29 -9.41
C TYR A 13 0.93 -14.84 -10.71
N GLY A 14 1.69 -15.72 -11.37
CA GLY A 14 2.33 -15.42 -12.65
C GLY A 14 3.47 -14.39 -12.57
N LYS A 15 3.95 -14.07 -11.36
CA LYS A 15 5.08 -13.17 -11.14
C LYS A 15 6.38 -13.94 -11.08
N SER A 16 7.48 -13.38 -11.55
CA SER A 16 8.77 -14.05 -11.50
C SER A 16 9.27 -14.17 -10.05
N GLN A 17 10.04 -15.22 -9.75
CA GLN A 17 10.71 -15.36 -8.45
C GLN A 17 11.60 -14.14 -8.14
N LYS A 18 12.13 -13.48 -9.19
CA LYS A 18 12.90 -12.24 -9.06
C LYS A 18 12.05 -11.07 -8.56
N GLU A 19 10.88 -10.81 -9.16
CA GLU A 19 9.99 -9.73 -8.71
C GLU A 19 9.54 -9.94 -7.26
N ILE A 20 9.24 -11.19 -6.89
CA ILE A 20 8.87 -11.55 -5.53
C ILE A 20 10.05 -11.32 -4.57
N ALA A 21 11.26 -11.66 -4.98
CA ALA A 21 12.46 -11.44 -4.19
C ALA A 21 12.80 -9.95 -4.01
N ASP A 22 12.65 -9.17 -5.07
CA ASP A 22 12.91 -7.73 -5.08
C ASP A 22 11.89 -6.99 -4.18
N ALA A 23 10.61 -7.36 -4.23
CA ALA A 23 9.57 -6.82 -3.33
C ALA A 23 9.84 -7.17 -1.85
N TYR A 24 10.24 -8.42 -1.57
CA TYR A 24 10.61 -8.81 -0.21
C TYR A 24 11.79 -7.99 0.31
N LEU A 25 12.83 -7.81 -0.51
CA LEU A 25 13.99 -7.01 -0.15
C LEU A 25 13.61 -5.55 0.11
N GLU A 26 12.69 -5.00 -0.68
CA GLU A 26 12.18 -3.65 -0.49
C GLU A 26 11.48 -3.48 0.87
N LEU A 27 10.59 -4.39 1.23
CA LEU A 27 9.92 -4.38 2.54
C LEU A 27 10.92 -4.49 3.70
N VAL A 28 11.92 -5.35 3.57
CA VAL A 28 12.98 -5.47 4.57
C VAL A 28 13.80 -4.18 4.71
N LYS A 29 14.11 -3.49 3.60
CA LYS A 29 14.79 -2.18 3.63
C LYS A 29 13.95 -1.10 4.32
N ARG A 30 12.63 -1.19 4.21
CA ARG A 30 11.66 -0.34 4.93
C ARG A 30 11.53 -0.66 6.41
N GLY A 31 12.25 -1.68 6.90
CA GLY A 31 12.29 -2.07 8.31
C GLY A 31 11.29 -3.18 8.69
N TYR A 32 10.63 -3.80 7.71
CA TYR A 32 9.73 -4.91 7.96
C TYR A 32 10.55 -6.14 8.35
N SER A 33 10.10 -6.86 9.38
CA SER A 33 10.61 -8.20 9.65
C SER A 33 10.24 -9.15 8.50
N GLY A 34 10.97 -10.25 8.34
CA GLY A 34 10.65 -11.24 7.30
C GLY A 34 9.22 -11.80 7.40
N LYS A 35 8.67 -11.89 8.62
CA LYS A 35 7.28 -12.31 8.84
C LYS A 35 6.27 -11.25 8.37
N GLN A 36 6.56 -9.97 8.59
CA GLN A 36 5.74 -8.86 8.09
C GLN A 36 5.82 -8.80 6.56
N ALA A 37 7.02 -8.88 5.99
CA ALA A 37 7.20 -8.85 4.54
C ALA A 37 6.38 -9.95 3.84
N LEU A 38 6.45 -11.20 4.33
CA LEU A 38 5.62 -12.29 3.80
C LEU A 38 4.11 -12.04 3.97
N GLY A 39 3.71 -11.43 5.08
CA GLY A 39 2.31 -11.12 5.37
C GLY A 39 1.74 -10.05 4.44
N ALA A 40 2.54 -9.04 4.11
CA ALA A 40 2.17 -7.96 3.20
C ALA A 40 2.14 -8.43 1.74
N MET A 41 3.22 -9.08 1.28
CA MET A 41 3.39 -9.47 -0.12
C MET A 41 2.26 -10.32 -0.68
N ASN A 42 1.73 -11.27 0.09
CA ASN A 42 0.64 -12.11 -0.40
C ASN A 42 -0.61 -11.27 -0.76
N THR A 43 -0.88 -10.22 0.00
CA THR A 43 -2.00 -9.33 -0.24
C THR A 43 -1.70 -8.30 -1.30
N GLU A 44 -0.48 -7.78 -1.37
CA GLU A 44 -0.04 -6.89 -2.44
C GLU A 44 -0.07 -7.59 -3.81
N LEU A 45 0.29 -8.88 -3.85
CA LEU A 45 0.14 -9.71 -5.06
C LEU A 45 -1.33 -9.79 -5.50
N GLN A 46 -2.25 -10.07 -4.56
CA GLN A 46 -3.68 -10.07 -4.85
C GLN A 46 -4.18 -8.70 -5.32
N GLY A 47 -3.69 -7.62 -4.69
CA GLY A 47 -3.98 -6.25 -5.07
C GLY A 47 -3.55 -5.94 -6.51
N SER A 48 -2.33 -6.31 -6.89
CA SER A 48 -1.80 -6.11 -8.25
C SER A 48 -2.61 -6.83 -9.32
N ILE A 49 -3.11 -8.03 -9.02
CA ILE A 49 -3.95 -8.78 -9.97
C ILE A 49 -5.35 -8.17 -10.07
N ALA A 50 -5.91 -7.70 -8.96
CA ALA A 50 -7.25 -7.12 -8.93
C ALA A 50 -7.31 -5.73 -9.59
N SER A 51 -6.29 -4.90 -9.37
CA SER A 51 -6.17 -3.55 -9.95
C SER A 51 -5.63 -3.57 -11.38
N GLY A 52 -4.83 -4.58 -11.73
CA GLY A 52 -4.03 -4.57 -12.96
C GLY A 52 -2.74 -3.74 -12.85
N ASP A 53 -2.47 -3.13 -11.69
CA ASP A 53 -1.27 -2.35 -11.44
C ASP A 53 -0.03 -3.24 -11.31
N ASP A 54 1.13 -2.66 -11.58
CA ASP A 54 2.40 -3.37 -11.40
C ASP A 54 2.60 -3.79 -9.95
N PHE A 55 3.07 -5.03 -9.73
CA PHE A 55 3.21 -5.57 -8.39
C PHE A 55 4.14 -4.73 -7.51
N LYS A 56 5.23 -4.23 -8.11
CA LYS A 56 6.16 -3.32 -7.42
C LYS A 56 5.46 -2.05 -6.92
N ASP A 57 4.59 -1.49 -7.74
CA ASP A 57 3.87 -0.25 -7.45
C ASP A 57 2.86 -0.47 -6.33
N VAL A 58 2.14 -1.61 -6.36
CA VAL A 58 1.24 -1.99 -5.28
C VAL A 58 1.99 -2.19 -3.96
N VAL A 59 3.17 -2.84 -3.98
CA VAL A 59 4.02 -2.99 -2.79
C VAL A 59 4.43 -1.62 -2.25
N GLU A 60 4.85 -0.71 -3.13
CA GLU A 60 5.29 0.62 -2.73
C GLU A 60 4.15 1.44 -2.09
N VAL A 61 3.02 1.55 -2.77
CA VAL A 61 1.86 2.32 -2.32
C VAL A 61 1.27 1.75 -1.03
N ALA A 62 1.12 0.42 -0.95
CA ALA A 62 0.61 -0.24 0.24
C ALA A 62 1.55 0.00 1.43
N SER A 63 2.86 -0.17 1.24
CA SER A 63 3.86 0.05 2.30
C SER A 63 3.86 1.49 2.81
N GLN A 64 3.90 2.48 1.92
CA GLN A 64 3.85 3.91 2.30
C GLN A 64 2.58 4.23 3.09
N THR A 65 1.45 3.69 2.65
CA THR A 65 0.17 3.91 3.31
C THR A 65 0.15 3.28 4.70
N LEU A 66 0.64 2.05 4.82
CA LEU A 66 0.70 1.33 6.11
C LEU A 66 1.63 2.05 7.09
N GLU A 67 2.81 2.48 6.63
CA GLU A 67 3.78 3.22 7.41
C GLU A 67 3.21 4.56 7.89
N GLY A 68 2.62 5.34 6.97
CA GLY A 68 2.06 6.66 7.28
C GLY A 68 0.90 6.61 8.27
N PHE A 69 0.06 5.58 8.20
CA PHE A 69 -1.05 5.39 9.13
C PHE A 69 -0.69 4.58 10.39
N GLY A 70 0.59 4.26 10.60
CA GLY A 70 1.03 3.49 11.77
C GLY A 70 0.44 2.07 11.81
N MET A 71 0.06 1.51 10.67
CA MET A 71 -0.58 0.20 10.57
C MET A 71 0.44 -0.96 10.61
N THR A 72 1.73 -0.64 10.71
CA THR A 72 2.83 -1.62 10.89
C THR A 72 3.14 -1.87 12.36
N VAL A 73 2.50 -1.15 13.29
CA VAL A 73 2.71 -1.27 14.74
C VAL A 73 1.40 -1.61 15.47
N ASP A 74 1.54 -2.15 16.69
CA ASP A 74 0.44 -2.37 17.62
C ASP A 74 0.04 -1.08 18.36
N LYS A 75 -0.95 -1.19 19.26
CA LYS A 75 -1.46 -0.09 20.08
C LYS A 75 -0.42 0.57 20.99
N ASP A 76 0.68 -0.13 21.29
CA ASP A 76 1.76 0.33 22.16
C ASP A 76 2.95 0.85 21.31
N GLY A 77 2.77 0.95 19.98
CA GLY A 77 3.79 1.41 19.05
C GLY A 77 4.87 0.38 18.73
N LYS A 78 4.69 -0.88 19.10
CA LYS A 78 5.65 -1.95 18.79
C LYS A 78 5.34 -2.55 17.42
N GLN A 79 6.39 -2.85 16.65
CA GLN A 79 6.24 -3.48 15.35
C GLN A 79 5.45 -4.79 15.43
N LEU A 80 4.50 -4.97 14.50
CA LEU A 80 3.73 -6.20 14.39
C LEU A 80 4.67 -7.38 14.16
N SER A 81 4.55 -8.42 14.96
CA SER A 81 5.43 -9.61 14.87
C SER A 81 4.81 -10.78 14.11
N SER A 82 3.53 -10.67 13.76
CA SER A 82 2.73 -11.72 13.15
C SER A 82 2.45 -11.46 11.68
N THR A 83 2.71 -12.47 10.85
CA THR A 83 2.30 -12.51 9.44
C THR A 83 0.80 -12.29 9.29
N LYS A 84 -0.02 -12.88 10.17
CA LYS A 84 -1.49 -12.77 10.10
C LYS A 84 -1.97 -11.34 10.33
N GLU A 85 -1.41 -10.65 11.32
CA GLU A 85 -1.76 -9.26 11.61
C GLU A 85 -1.35 -8.35 10.46
N MET A 86 -0.14 -8.54 9.95
CA MET A 86 0.35 -7.79 8.80
C MET A 86 -0.53 -8.01 7.55
N THR A 87 -0.94 -9.24 7.27
CA THR A 87 -1.88 -9.55 6.18
C THR A 87 -3.21 -8.81 6.36
N VAL A 88 -3.76 -8.75 7.57
CA VAL A 88 -5.03 -8.03 7.84
C VAL A 88 -4.85 -6.54 7.59
N GLN A 89 -3.78 -5.93 8.10
CA GLN A 89 -3.53 -4.50 7.92
C GLN A 89 -3.27 -4.14 6.46
N THR A 90 -2.43 -4.91 5.77
CA THR A 90 -2.14 -4.74 4.35
C THR A 90 -3.42 -4.87 3.51
N LYS A 91 -4.28 -5.84 3.83
CA LYS A 91 -5.56 -6.02 3.13
C LYS A 91 -6.50 -4.85 3.33
N LYS A 92 -6.53 -4.31 4.54
CA LYS A 92 -7.31 -3.10 4.83
C LYS A 92 -6.79 -1.93 4.00
N ALA A 93 -5.47 -1.72 3.95
CA ALA A 93 -4.87 -0.64 3.17
C ALA A 93 -5.19 -0.75 1.67
N VAL A 94 -4.83 -1.89 1.05
CA VAL A 94 -5.04 -2.14 -0.37
C VAL A 94 -6.53 -2.04 -0.74
N ASN A 95 -7.42 -2.68 0.02
CA ASN A 95 -8.86 -2.65 -0.29
C ASN A 95 -9.46 -1.25 -0.16
N THR A 96 -9.05 -0.47 0.85
CA THR A 96 -9.56 0.89 1.02
C THR A 96 -9.13 1.78 -0.13
N LEU A 97 -7.86 1.71 -0.54
CA LEU A 97 -7.36 2.48 -1.67
C LEU A 97 -8.02 2.05 -2.99
N ALA A 98 -8.11 0.75 -3.25
CA ALA A 98 -8.77 0.23 -4.45
C ALA A 98 -10.24 0.64 -4.52
N TYR A 99 -10.97 0.52 -3.40
CA TYR A 99 -12.36 0.96 -3.34
C TYR A 99 -12.51 2.46 -3.60
N SER A 100 -11.67 3.30 -2.98
CA SER A 100 -11.67 4.74 -3.23
C SER A 100 -11.33 5.09 -4.68
N ALA A 101 -10.42 4.33 -5.30
CA ALA A 101 -10.11 4.47 -6.72
C ALA A 101 -11.32 4.14 -7.59
N ASP A 102 -11.97 2.99 -7.37
CA ASP A 102 -13.09 2.52 -8.19
C ASP A 102 -14.31 3.46 -8.16
N VAL A 103 -14.59 4.09 -7.02
CA VAL A 103 -15.78 4.94 -6.84
C VAL A 103 -15.53 6.42 -7.13
N THR A 104 -14.31 6.80 -7.56
CA THR A 104 -13.97 8.20 -7.88
C THR A 104 -13.16 8.30 -9.17
N SER A 105 -12.95 9.51 -9.70
CA SER A 105 -12.13 9.72 -10.89
C SER A 105 -10.63 9.75 -10.54
N THR A 106 -10.11 8.70 -9.90
CA THR A 106 -8.70 8.57 -9.50
C THR A 106 -8.18 7.17 -9.78
N SER A 107 -6.88 6.94 -9.57
CA SER A 107 -6.27 5.61 -9.69
C SER A 107 -5.63 5.20 -8.36
N PHE A 108 -5.39 3.90 -8.18
CA PHE A 108 -4.67 3.39 -7.01
C PHE A 108 -3.29 4.07 -6.85
N GLN A 109 -2.58 4.23 -7.96
CA GLN A 109 -1.29 4.92 -8.01
C GLN A 109 -1.41 6.41 -7.63
N SER A 110 -2.37 7.14 -8.20
CA SER A 110 -2.60 8.56 -7.89
C SER A 110 -2.95 8.76 -6.41
N LEU A 111 -3.76 7.87 -5.84
CA LEU A 111 -4.04 7.85 -4.40
C LEU A 111 -2.80 7.53 -3.59
N GLY A 112 -1.95 6.59 -4.04
CA GLY A 112 -0.69 6.27 -3.42
C GLY A 112 0.27 7.45 -3.33
N VAL A 113 0.44 8.18 -4.44
CA VAL A 113 1.20 9.44 -4.48
C VAL A 113 0.62 10.45 -3.49
N GLY A 114 -0.71 10.64 -3.48
CA GLY A 114 -1.35 11.51 -2.49
C GLY A 114 -1.06 11.07 -1.05
N MET A 115 -1.21 9.78 -0.76
CA MET A 115 -0.95 9.19 0.56
C MET A 115 0.49 9.37 1.00
N SER A 116 1.49 9.32 0.10
CA SER A 116 2.89 9.52 0.49
C SER A 116 3.14 10.90 1.11
N TYR A 117 2.31 11.90 0.77
CA TYR A 117 2.40 13.25 1.33
C TYR A 117 1.52 13.43 2.57
N VAL A 118 0.31 12.88 2.57
CA VAL A 118 -0.71 13.24 3.57
C VAL A 118 -0.93 12.20 4.67
N SER A 119 -0.56 10.94 4.46
CA SER A 119 -0.92 9.83 5.37
C SER A 119 -0.47 10.05 6.81
N SER A 120 0.80 10.41 7.03
CA SER A 120 1.35 10.64 8.36
C SER A 120 0.71 11.84 9.07
N THR A 121 0.49 12.93 8.34
CA THR A 121 -0.17 14.14 8.87
C THR A 121 -1.63 13.87 9.20
N ALA A 122 -2.35 13.18 8.31
CA ALA A 122 -3.75 12.79 8.51
C ALA A 122 -3.88 11.88 9.74
N HIS A 123 -3.01 10.88 9.87
CA HIS A 123 -2.98 10.00 11.03
C HIS A 123 -2.72 10.76 12.34
N GLN A 124 -1.77 11.69 12.36
CA GLN A 124 -1.50 12.55 13.52
C GLN A 124 -2.72 13.41 13.88
N ALA A 125 -3.40 13.95 12.87
CA ALA A 125 -4.66 14.68 13.00
C ALA A 125 -5.87 13.79 13.33
N LYS A 126 -5.66 12.49 13.56
CA LYS A 126 -6.68 11.49 13.92
C LYS A 126 -7.69 11.16 12.82
N PHE A 127 -7.39 11.51 11.57
CA PHE A 127 -8.12 10.97 10.43
C PHE A 127 -7.74 9.52 10.19
N SER A 128 -8.75 8.71 9.86
CA SER A 128 -8.54 7.34 9.42
C SER A 128 -8.08 7.28 7.97
N LEU A 129 -7.51 6.14 7.59
CA LEU A 129 -7.17 5.83 6.21
C LEU A 129 -8.38 6.01 5.27
N ALA A 130 -9.55 5.51 5.68
CA ALA A 130 -10.75 5.54 4.85
C ALA A 130 -11.28 6.96 4.63
N GLU A 131 -11.28 7.79 5.67
CA GLU A 131 -11.66 9.20 5.55
C GLU A 131 -10.70 9.96 4.63
N THR A 132 -9.39 9.72 4.79
CA THR A 132 -8.35 10.37 4.00
C THR A 132 -8.43 9.95 2.53
N ALA A 133 -8.58 8.65 2.25
CA ALA A 133 -8.69 8.12 0.89
C ALA A 133 -9.95 8.65 0.19
N SER A 134 -11.08 8.69 0.91
CA SER A 134 -12.34 9.21 0.39
C SER A 134 -12.25 10.71 0.10
N ALA A 135 -11.64 11.49 1.00
CA ALA A 135 -11.43 12.92 0.78
C ALA A 135 -10.57 13.18 -0.46
N MET A 136 -9.48 12.43 -0.64
CA MET A 136 -8.66 12.52 -1.86
C MET A 136 -9.42 12.12 -3.12
N GLY A 137 -10.24 11.08 -3.06
CA GLY A 137 -11.09 10.68 -4.18
C GLY A 137 -12.08 11.77 -4.59
N VAL A 138 -12.72 12.44 -3.61
CA VAL A 138 -13.63 13.58 -3.86
C VAL A 138 -12.87 14.76 -4.49
N LEU A 139 -11.67 15.08 -4.00
CA LEU A 139 -10.83 16.13 -4.58
C LEU A 139 -10.41 15.80 -6.02
N SER A 140 -10.03 14.55 -6.28
CA SER A 140 -9.72 14.04 -7.62
C SER A 140 -10.92 14.21 -8.56
N ASN A 141 -12.12 13.88 -8.09
CA ASN A 141 -13.36 14.05 -8.85
C ASN A 141 -13.70 15.52 -9.14
N ALA A 142 -13.22 16.45 -8.30
CA ALA A 142 -13.28 17.88 -8.54
C ALA A 142 -12.18 18.39 -9.50
N GLY A 143 -11.38 17.50 -10.09
CA GLY A 143 -10.30 17.83 -11.02
C GLY A 143 -8.97 18.18 -10.35
N LEU A 144 -8.84 17.94 -9.03
CA LEU A 144 -7.62 18.13 -8.26
C LEU A 144 -6.93 16.78 -8.02
N GLU A 145 -6.40 16.18 -9.10
CA GLU A 145 -5.56 14.97 -8.97
C GLU A 145 -4.24 15.31 -8.28
N ALA A 146 -3.72 14.41 -7.45
CA ALA A 146 -2.48 14.61 -6.68
C ALA A 146 -1.28 15.01 -7.57
N ASP A 147 -1.20 14.47 -8.78
CA ASP A 147 -0.17 14.82 -9.79
C ASP A 147 -0.41 16.23 -10.38
N LYS A 148 -1.66 16.58 -10.72
CA LYS A 148 -2.03 17.89 -11.28
C LYS A 148 -1.99 19.04 -10.26
N ALA A 149 -2.27 18.76 -8.99
CA ALA A 149 -2.23 19.75 -7.92
C ALA A 149 -0.80 20.25 -7.67
N LEU A 150 0.21 19.36 -7.81
CA LEU A 150 1.62 19.72 -7.70
C LEU A 150 2.08 20.61 -8.87
N VAL A 151 1.65 20.31 -10.11
CA VAL A 151 1.97 21.16 -11.28
C VAL A 151 1.38 22.57 -11.13
N LYS A 152 0.23 22.73 -10.47
CA LYS A 152 -0.38 24.05 -10.22
C LYS A 152 0.18 24.81 -9.01
N LEU A 153 0.89 24.16 -8.09
CA LEU A 153 1.51 24.84 -6.95
C LEU A 153 2.94 25.35 -7.26
N ALA A 154 3.55 24.81 -8.32
CA ALA A 154 4.90 25.15 -8.78
C ALA A 154 4.94 26.12 -9.97
N ALA A 155 3.80 26.68 -10.37
CA ALA A 155 3.66 27.68 -11.45
C ALA A 155 3.11 28.99 -10.89
#